data_AF-A0A2X2XCR1-F1
#
_entry.id   AF-A0A2X2XCR1-F1
#
_cell.length_a   1.000
_cell.length_b   1.000
_cell.length_c   1.000
_cell.angle_alpha   90.00
_cell.angle_beta   90.00
_cell.angle_gamma   90.00
#
_symmetry.space_group_name_H-M   'P 1'
#
loop_
_entity.id
_entity.type
_entity.pdbx_description
1 polymer ?
#
loop_
_entity_poly.entity_id
_entity_poly.type
_entity_poly.pdbx_seq_one_letter_code
_entity_poly.pdbx_strand_id
1 'polypeptide(L)'
;MKEQYFEKLLNIKTSGEQKIFNESLHYNRYEPTSYDVLEAMCSQYEFSKEDSLIDFGCGKGRLNFYLNYFLNIKVTGIEMNNFFFNECLGNKKSYLSQNKVK
;
A
#
# COMPACT_ATOMS: atom_id res chain seq x y z
N MET A 1 -1.89 -17.47 -3.80
CA MET A 1 -1.64 -17.86 -2.39
C MET A 1 -0.88 -16.79 -1.61
N LYS A 2 0.26 -16.28 -2.10
CA LYS A 2 1.00 -15.19 -1.43
C LYS A 2 0.20 -13.89 -1.24
N GLU A 3 -0.59 -13.50 -2.24
CA GLU A 3 -1.37 -12.25 -2.16
C GLU A 3 -2.37 -12.25 -0.98
N GLN A 4 -3.23 -13.28 -0.90
CA GLN A 4 -4.16 -13.42 0.24
C GLN A 4 -3.45 -13.59 1.59
N TYR A 5 -2.25 -14.19 1.61
CA TYR A 5 -1.45 -14.30 2.82
C TYR A 5 -1.06 -12.91 3.34
N PHE A 6 -0.45 -12.06 2.52
CA PHE A 6 -0.04 -10.72 2.94
C PHE A 6 -1.22 -9.81 3.27
N GLU A 7 -2.31 -9.87 2.49
CA GLU A 7 -3.54 -9.11 2.77
C GLU A 7 -4.08 -9.45 4.16
N LYS A 8 -4.09 -10.74 4.52
CA LYS A 8 -4.51 -11.21 5.84
C LYS A 8 -3.53 -10.82 6.94
N LEU A 9 -2.22 -10.97 6.69
CA LEU A 9 -1.15 -10.63 7.64
C LEU A 9 -1.19 -9.15 8.01
N LEU A 10 -1.35 -8.29 7.00
CA LEU A 10 -1.39 -6.84 7.15
C LEU A 10 -2.79 -6.33 7.54
N ASN A 11 -3.81 -7.19 7.47
CA ASN A 11 -5.21 -6.84 7.70
C ASN A 11 -5.69 -5.67 6.80
N ILE A 12 -5.38 -5.77 5.49
CA ILE A 12 -5.73 -4.78 4.48
C ILE A 12 -6.37 -5.44 3.25
N LYS A 13 -7.07 -4.64 2.45
CA LYS A 13 -7.66 -5.03 1.16
C LYS A 13 -7.12 -4.12 0.06
N THR A 14 -6.05 -4.56 -0.58
CA THR A 14 -5.38 -3.85 -1.67
C THR A 14 -5.36 -4.64 -2.97
N SER A 15 -5.76 -5.91 -2.94
CA SER A 15 -5.80 -6.78 -4.12
C SER A 15 -6.94 -6.43 -5.08
N GLY A 16 -6.77 -6.91 -6.31
CA GLY A 16 -7.75 -6.81 -7.38
C GLY A 16 -7.62 -5.52 -8.19
N GLU A 17 -7.86 -5.66 -9.49
CA GLU A 17 -8.00 -4.53 -10.40
C GLU A 17 -9.41 -3.96 -10.26
N GLN A 18 -9.50 -2.72 -9.81
CA GLN A 18 -10.78 -2.04 -9.81
C GLN A 18 -10.97 -1.39 -11.18
N LYS A 19 -11.77 -2.03 -12.03
CA LYS A 19 -12.27 -1.44 -13.27
C LYS A 19 -13.29 -0.35 -12.94
N ILE A 20 -12.81 0.74 -12.36
CA ILE A 20 -13.63 1.94 -12.24
C ILE A 20 -13.78 2.47 -13.68
N PHE A 21 -14.94 2.22 -14.28
CA PHE A 21 -15.41 2.99 -15.42
C PHE A 21 -15.71 4.40 -14.90
N ASN A 22 -14.69 5.26 -14.81
CA ASN A 22 -14.91 6.68 -14.52
C ASN A 22 -14.57 7.51 -15.76
N GLU A 23 -15.48 8.42 -16.05
CA GLU A 23 -15.74 9.16 -17.30
C GLU A 23 -14.65 10.19 -17.69
N SER A 24 -13.47 10.15 -17.05
CA SER A 24 -12.41 11.13 -17.21
C SER A 24 -11.09 10.46 -17.62
N LEU A 25 -10.49 10.96 -18.71
CA LEU A 25 -9.20 10.54 -19.27
C LEU A 25 -8.01 10.64 -18.28
N HIS A 26 -8.20 11.27 -17.12
CA HIS A 26 -7.13 11.54 -16.15
C HIS A 26 -7.00 10.50 -15.03
N TYR A 27 -7.87 9.49 -14.96
CA TYR A 27 -7.75 8.42 -13.97
C TYR A 27 -7.22 7.13 -14.61
N ASN A 28 -5.98 6.78 -14.28
CA ASN A 28 -5.41 5.48 -14.62
C ASN A 28 -6.08 4.36 -13.82
N ARG A 29 -6.00 3.14 -14.36
CA ARG A 29 -6.50 1.94 -13.67
C ARG A 29 -5.73 1.70 -12.38
N TYR A 30 -6.41 1.12 -11.40
CA TYR A 30 -5.75 0.66 -10.18
C TYR A 30 -5.13 -0.72 -10.40
N GLU A 31 -3.80 -0.73 -10.39
CA GLU A 31 -2.96 -1.92 -10.52
C GLU A 31 -1.91 -1.86 -9.41
N PRO A 32 -2.12 -2.58 -8.29
CA PRO A 32 -1.19 -2.53 -7.18
C PRO A 32 0.11 -3.29 -7.51
N THR A 33 1.25 -2.73 -7.13
CA THR A 33 2.55 -3.43 -7.17
C THR A 33 2.42 -4.78 -6.47
N SER A 34 2.82 -5.87 -7.14
CA SER A 34 2.71 -7.21 -6.55
C SER A 34 3.63 -7.36 -5.33
N TYR A 35 3.26 -8.24 -4.40
CA TYR A 35 4.09 -8.49 -3.22
C TYR A 35 5.48 -9.05 -3.59
N ASP A 36 5.59 -9.86 -4.65
CA ASP A 36 6.89 -10.36 -5.12
C ASP A 36 7.81 -9.23 -5.59
N VAL A 37 7.26 -8.17 -6.20
CA VAL A 37 8.03 -6.97 -6.59
C VAL A 37 8.44 -6.16 -5.36
N LEU A 38 7.59 -6.07 -4.33
CA LEU A 38 7.96 -5.41 -3.07
C LEU A 38 9.07 -6.17 -2.34
N GLU A 39 8.98 -7.51 -2.27
CA GLU A 39 10.04 -8.38 -1.75
C GLU A 39 11.35 -8.15 -2.51
N ALA A 40 11.30 -8.16 -3.85
CA ALA A 40 12.47 -7.92 -4.69
C ALA A 40 13.07 -6.52 -4.43
N MET A 41 12.26 -5.47 -4.38
CA MET A 41 12.72 -4.11 -4.07
C MET A 41 13.42 -4.05 -2.72
N CYS A 42 12.85 -4.64 -1.68
CA CYS A 42 13.45 -4.67 -0.34
C CYS A 42 14.73 -5.50 -0.26
N SER A 43 14.96 -6.41 -1.21
CA SER A 43 16.22 -7.16 -1.31
C SER A 43 17.34 -6.40 -2.00
N GLN A 44 17.01 -5.38 -2.81
CA GLN A 44 17.98 -4.62 -3.60
C GLN A 44 18.40 -3.30 -2.94
N TYR A 45 17.57 -2.76 -2.06
CA TYR A 45 17.82 -1.49 -1.38
C TYR A 45 17.88 -1.69 0.13
N GLU A 46 18.87 -1.08 0.77
CA GLU A 46 18.93 -0.99 2.22
C GLU A 46 18.03 0.14 2.71
N PHE A 47 17.21 -0.15 3.72
CA PHE A 47 16.34 0.82 4.38
C PHE A 47 16.73 0.90 5.85
N SER A 48 16.87 2.12 6.37
CA SER A 48 17.01 2.38 7.80
C SER A 48 15.67 2.78 8.40
N LYS A 49 15.47 2.50 9.69
CA LYS A 49 14.25 2.91 10.42
C LYS A 49 14.10 4.43 10.54
N GLU A 50 15.19 5.16 10.38
CA GLU A 50 15.24 6.63 10.34
C GLU A 50 14.77 7.19 8.98
N ASP A 51 14.72 6.36 7.94
CA ASP A 51 14.31 6.79 6.61
C ASP A 51 12.82 7.12 6.56
N SER A 52 12.49 8.04 5.66
CA SER A 52 11.12 8.41 5.35
C SER A 52 10.91 8.33 3.84
N LEU A 53 9.87 7.59 3.42
CA LEU A 53 9.53 7.37 2.03
C LEU A 53 8.25 8.13 1.66
N ILE A 54 8.22 8.71 0.46
CA ILE A 54 7.02 9.34 -0.11
C ILE A 54 6.56 8.48 -1.28
N ASP A 55 5.33 7.96 -1.18
CA ASP A 55 4.70 7.12 -2.20
C ASP A 55 3.66 7.94 -2.98
N PHE A 56 4.01 8.35 -4.20
CA PHE A 56 3.13 9.09 -5.10
C PHE A 56 2.27 8.13 -5.91
N GLY A 57 0.95 8.27 -5.81
CA GLY A 57 0.00 7.31 -6.39
C GLY A 57 -0.10 6.06 -5.53
N CYS A 58 -0.12 6.21 -4.20
CA CYS A 58 -0.10 5.07 -3.27
C CYS A 58 -1.34 4.17 -3.37
N GLY A 59 -2.39 4.62 -4.07
CA GLY A 59 -3.64 3.91 -4.23
C GLY A 59 -4.21 3.52 -2.87
N LYS A 60 -4.49 2.22 -2.69
CA LYS A 60 -5.02 1.66 -1.44
C LYS A 60 -3.97 1.43 -0.35
N GLY A 61 -2.71 1.81 -0.57
CA GLY A 61 -1.64 1.86 0.44
C GLY A 61 -0.77 0.61 0.60
N ARG A 62 -0.78 -0.34 -0.35
CA ARG A 62 -0.08 -1.64 -0.23
C ARG A 62 1.39 -1.48 0.17
N LEU A 63 2.14 -0.66 -0.56
CA LEU A 63 3.56 -0.40 -0.30
C LEU A 63 3.76 0.20 1.09
N ASN A 64 2.95 1.17 1.47
CA ASN A 64 3.04 1.85 2.77
C ASN A 64 2.93 0.87 3.93
N PHE A 65 1.90 0.01 3.93
CA PHE A 65 1.69 -0.96 5.00
C PHE A 65 2.77 -2.04 4.99
N TYR A 66 3.20 -2.47 3.81
CA TYR A 66 4.26 -3.46 3.67
C TYR A 66 5.58 -2.97 4.27
N LEU A 67 6.07 -1.80 3.85
CA LEU A 67 7.34 -1.27 4.34
C LEU A 67 7.27 -0.89 5.82
N ASN A 68 6.13 -0.37 6.29
CA ASN A 68 5.96 -0.10 7.71
C ASN A 68 6.00 -1.40 8.54
N TYR A 69 5.36 -2.46 8.09
CA TYR A 69 5.30 -3.73 8.82
C TYR A 69 6.66 -4.43 8.88
N PHE A 70 7.35 -4.55 7.74
CA PHE A 70 8.58 -5.34 7.62
C PHE A 70 9.86 -4.56 7.97
N LEU A 71 9.90 -3.26 7.66
CA LEU A 71 11.11 -2.44 7.78
C LEU A 71 11.01 -1.34 8.84
N ASN A 72 9.82 -1.14 9.42
CA ASN A 72 9.55 -0.12 10.42
C ASN A 72 9.86 1.32 9.96
N ILE A 73 9.80 1.57 8.65
CA ILE A 73 10.03 2.90 8.08
C ILE A 73 8.75 3.73 8.10
N LYS A 74 8.92 5.05 8.08
CA LYS A 74 7.81 6.00 7.95
C LYS A 74 7.49 6.18 6.47
N VAL A 75 6.23 5.98 6.10
CA VAL A 75 5.77 6.17 4.71
C VAL A 75 4.62 7.17 4.66
N THR A 76 4.77 8.18 3.81
CA THR A 76 3.71 9.15 3.49
C THR A 76 3.16 8.83 2.10
N GLY A 77 1.89 8.44 2.03
CA GLY A 77 1.21 8.18 0.76
C GLY A 77 0.47 9.42 0.25
N ILE A 78 0.55 9.66 -1.06
CA ILE A 78 -0.18 10.71 -1.76
C ILE A 78 -1.05 10.02 -2.82
N GLU A 79 -2.37 10.21 -2.75
CA GLU A 79 -3.32 9.65 -3.71
C GLU A 79 -4.28 10.74 -4.18
N MET A 80 -4.42 10.90 -5.50
CA MET A 80 -5.25 11.93 -6.10
C MET A 80 -6.72 11.48 -6.23
N ASN A 81 -6.94 10.18 -6.46
CA ASN A 81 -8.26 9.62 -6.60
C ASN A 81 -8.90 9.46 -5.21
N ASN A 82 -9.91 10.29 -4.92
CA ASN A 82 -10.63 10.28 -3.65
C ASN A 82 -11.20 8.90 -3.27
N PHE A 83 -11.59 8.08 -4.25
CA PHE A 83 -12.08 6.73 -3.97
C PHE A 83 -10.95 5.86 -3.40
N PHE A 84 -9.78 5.79 -4.05
CA PHE A 84 -8.65 5.01 -3.55
C PHE A 84 -8.07 5.59 -2.26
N PHE A 85 -8.07 6.91 -2.11
CA PHE A 85 -7.69 7.57 -0.86
C PHE A 85 -8.58 7.11 0.32
N ASN A 86 -9.90 7.08 0.14
CA ASN A 86 -10.82 6.61 1.18
C ASN A 86 -10.66 5.12 1.49
N GLU A 87 -10.45 4.28 0.47
CA GLU A 87 -10.11 2.86 0.66
C GLU A 87 -8.80 2.70 1.46
N CYS A 88 -7.78 3.51 1.16
CA CYS A 88 -6.51 3.54 1.89
C CYS A 88 -6.70 3.93 3.37
N LEU A 89 -7.55 4.91 3.67
CA LEU A 89 -7.90 5.26 5.05
C LEU A 89 -8.61 4.12 5.78
N GLY A 90 -9.50 3.39 5.09
CA GLY A 90 -10.12 2.17 5.61
C GLY A 90 -9.09 1.09 5.93
N ASN A 91 -8.17 0.83 5.00
CA ASN A 91 -7.05 -0.09 5.21
C ASN A 91 -6.14 0.35 6.36
N LYS A 92 -5.84 1.65 6.48
CA LYS A 92 -5.05 2.19 7.59
C LYS A 92 -5.71 1.91 8.93
N LYS A 93 -7.02 2.12 9.06
CA LYS A 93 -7.75 1.81 10.29
C LYS A 93 -7.68 0.31 10.63
N SER A 94 -7.85 -0.55 9.65
CA SER A 94 -7.75 -2.02 9.82
C SER A 94 -6.33 -2.48 10.17
N TYR A 95 -5.32 -1.94 9.50
CA TYR A 95 -3.91 -2.22 9.79
C TYR A 95 -3.57 -1.86 11.24
N LEU A 96 -3.96 -0.65 11.67
CA LEU A 96 -3.66 -0.14 13.00
C LEU A 96 -4.40 -0.84 14.15
N SER A 97 -5.51 -1.53 13.86
CA SER A 97 -6.24 -2.28 14.89
C SER A 97 -5.49 -3.55 15.32
N GLN A 98 -4.58 -4.05 14.48
CA GLN A 98 -3.77 -5.24 14.76
C GLN A 98 -2.27 -4.90 14.92
N ASN A 99 -1.81 -3.82 14.30
CA ASN A 99 -0.42 -3.39 14.31
C ASN A 99 -0.34 -1.96 14.85
N LYS A 100 -0.03 -1.79 16.14
CA LYS A 100 0.27 -0.44 16.64
C LYS A 100 1.51 0.07 15.92
N VAL A 101 1.45 1.29 15.36
CA VAL A 101 2.63 1.95 14.79
C VAL A 101 3.74 1.90 15.85
N LYS A 102 4.86 1.29 15.50
CA LYS A 102 6.06 1.26 16.34
C LYS A 102 6.86 2.54 16.14
#